data_AF-A0A8S1LKJ8-F1
#
_entry.id   AF-A0A8S1LKJ8-F1
#
_cell.length_a   1.000
_cell.length_b   1.000
_cell.length_c   1.000
_cell.angle_alpha   90.00
_cell.angle_beta   90.00
_cell.angle_gamma   90.00
#
_symmetry.space_group_name_H-M   'P 1'
#
loop_
_entity.id
_entity.type
_entity.pdbx_description
1 polymer ?
#
loop_
_entity_poly.entity_id
_entity_poly.type
_entity_poly.pdbx_seq_one_letter_code
_entity_poly.pdbx_strand_id
1 'polypeptide(L)'
;MFAQREVLYGRKNYMYLDAAYFDRMWYYIMESLNNTKLFTSQDPNFEKMLVTNSFQDFYTKVQLSDLCEYLPVDIKIRAEQLCPTIMNQNMRHGLKAMLIYIQNLIETDVAINNFTYRAIPTQNELEGAFMISEVINVMNSNFYNDLIYVTTKLVDQQKIFNIIYLVILFIVFFIIITEVKNKIYENSKIIIHFVYVIPSQTLFTDDTFERTLRTLINF
;
A
#
# COMPACT_ATOMS: atom_id res chain seq x y z
N MET A 1 13.38 15.74 -17.17
CA MET A 1 14.10 15.47 -18.45
C MET A 1 13.78 16.48 -19.55
N PHE A 2 12.64 16.39 -20.25
CA PHE A 2 12.40 17.16 -21.49
C PHE A 2 12.50 18.67 -21.32
N ALA A 3 11.85 19.25 -20.30
CA ALA A 3 11.94 20.68 -20.03
C ALA A 3 13.38 21.15 -19.75
N GLN A 4 14.13 20.38 -18.96
CA GLN A 4 15.53 20.69 -18.62
C GLN A 4 16.43 20.63 -19.86
N ARG A 5 16.17 19.66 -20.75
CA ARG A 5 16.88 19.52 -22.02
C ARG A 5 16.68 20.74 -22.92
N GLU A 6 15.46 21.26 -23.03
CA GLU A 6 15.19 22.49 -23.81
C GLU A 6 15.99 23.69 -23.28
N VAL A 7 16.16 23.78 -21.95
CA VAL A 7 17.00 24.83 -21.33
C VAL A 7 18.48 24.66 -21.71
N LEU A 8 18.96 23.41 -21.81
CA LEU A 8 20.35 23.13 -22.23
C LEU A 8 20.59 23.52 -23.71
N TYR A 9 19.66 23.23 -24.62
CA TYR A 9 19.76 23.71 -26.01
C TYR A 9 19.79 25.25 -26.06
N GLY A 10 19.02 25.89 -25.18
CA GLY A 10 18.93 27.33 -25.05
C GLY A 10 20.05 27.99 -24.24
N ARG A 11 21.16 27.30 -23.90
CA ARG A 11 22.21 27.80 -22.99
C ARG A 11 22.69 29.23 -23.31
N LYS A 12 22.79 29.56 -24.61
CA LYS A 12 23.20 30.90 -25.08
C LYS A 12 22.18 32.00 -24.78
N ASN A 13 20.90 31.65 -24.64
CA ASN A 13 19.80 32.57 -24.32
C ASN A 13 19.72 32.88 -22.83
N TYR A 14 20.34 32.06 -21.98
CA TYR A 14 20.33 32.20 -20.51
C TYR A 14 21.66 32.74 -19.99
N MET A 15 22.02 33.96 -20.42
CA MET A 15 23.30 34.59 -20.07
C MET A 15 23.48 34.88 -18.57
N TYR A 16 22.39 34.87 -17.80
CA TYR A 16 22.39 35.12 -16.36
C TYR A 16 22.61 33.86 -15.51
N LEU A 17 22.62 32.67 -16.12
CA LEU A 17 22.87 31.40 -15.43
C LEU A 17 24.36 31.04 -15.52
N ASP A 18 24.92 30.60 -14.40
CA ASP A 18 26.31 30.14 -14.36
C ASP A 18 26.49 28.72 -14.94
N ALA A 19 27.75 28.32 -15.14
CA ALA A 19 28.07 26.97 -15.63
C ALA A 19 27.57 25.86 -14.68
N ALA A 20 27.59 26.10 -13.37
CA ALA A 20 27.17 25.12 -12.36
C ALA A 20 25.67 24.80 -12.43
N TYR A 21 24.82 25.76 -12.82
CA TYR A 21 23.40 25.53 -13.09
C TYR A 21 23.21 24.56 -14.25
N PHE A 22 23.97 24.71 -15.34
CA PHE A 22 23.90 23.81 -16.48
C PHE A 22 24.40 22.41 -16.13
N ASP A 23 25.47 22.30 -15.34
CA ASP A 23 25.98 21.00 -14.86
C ASP A 23 24.97 20.29 -13.96
N ARG A 24 24.25 21.04 -13.10
CA ARG A 24 23.17 20.49 -12.27
C ARG A 24 21.98 20.01 -13.10
N MET A 25 21.59 20.77 -14.13
CA MET A 25 20.53 20.33 -15.05
C MET A 25 20.93 19.07 -15.81
N TRP A 26 22.17 18.99 -16.28
CA TRP A 26 22.73 17.79 -16.89
C TRP A 26 22.65 16.59 -15.95
N TYR A 27 23.09 16.76 -14.69
CA TYR A 27 23.01 15.72 -13.66
C TYR A 27 21.58 15.18 -13.50
N TYR A 28 20.58 16.06 -13.36
CA TYR A 28 19.19 15.62 -13.20
C TYR A 28 18.63 14.91 -14.42
N ILE A 29 19.05 15.27 -15.63
CA ILE A 29 18.65 14.54 -16.84
C ILE A 29 19.24 13.13 -16.79
N MET A 30 20.52 12.97 -16.45
CA MET A 30 21.17 11.66 -16.36
C MET A 30 20.60 10.79 -15.24
N GLU A 31 20.34 11.38 -14.06
CA GLU A 31 19.71 10.68 -12.93
C GLU A 31 18.31 10.19 -13.31
N SER A 32 17.51 11.07 -13.91
CA SER A 32 16.19 10.69 -14.41
C SER A 32 16.32 9.56 -15.44
N LEU A 33 17.31 9.64 -16.34
CA LEU A 33 17.49 8.66 -17.44
C LEU A 33 17.80 7.28 -16.86
N ASN A 34 18.62 7.25 -15.82
CA ASN A 34 18.93 6.03 -15.09
C ASN A 34 17.68 5.47 -14.38
N ASN A 35 16.85 6.33 -13.78
CA ASN A 35 15.59 5.90 -13.16
C ASN A 35 14.62 5.31 -14.20
N THR A 36 14.52 5.91 -15.38
CA THR A 36 13.70 5.37 -16.48
C THR A 36 14.23 4.00 -16.94
N LYS A 37 15.55 3.84 -17.10
CA LYS A 37 16.17 2.54 -17.43
C LYS A 37 15.90 1.48 -16.38
N LEU A 38 16.00 1.85 -15.12
CA LEU A 38 15.72 0.94 -14.00
C LEU A 38 14.26 0.50 -14.02
N PHE A 39 13.33 1.44 -14.26
CA PHE A 39 11.91 1.12 -14.38
C PHE A 39 11.61 0.21 -15.58
N THR A 40 12.19 0.47 -16.75
CA THR A 40 11.90 -0.32 -17.97
C THR A 40 12.55 -1.71 -17.98
N SER A 41 13.63 -1.90 -17.22
CA SER A 41 14.35 -3.18 -17.10
C SER A 41 13.81 -4.10 -16.01
N GLN A 42 13.03 -3.57 -15.06
CA GLN A 42 12.44 -4.36 -13.98
C GLN A 42 11.03 -4.81 -14.37
N ASP A 43 10.80 -6.13 -14.36
CA ASP A 43 9.46 -6.66 -14.36
C ASP A 43 8.98 -6.76 -12.90
N PRO A 44 7.90 -6.06 -12.51
CA PRO A 44 7.44 -6.06 -11.14
C PRO A 44 6.95 -7.45 -10.72
N ASN A 45 7.50 -7.97 -9.63
CA ASN A 45 6.99 -9.18 -9.00
C ASN A 45 5.80 -8.83 -8.08
N PHE A 46 4.59 -8.84 -8.66
CA PHE A 46 3.35 -8.53 -7.93
C PHE A 46 3.02 -9.55 -6.83
N GLU A 47 3.53 -10.78 -6.90
CA GLU A 47 3.30 -11.78 -5.84
C GLU A 47 3.93 -11.36 -4.50
N LYS A 48 4.98 -10.54 -4.55
CA LYS A 48 5.65 -10.00 -3.37
C LYS A 48 5.09 -8.64 -2.92
N MET A 49 4.11 -8.09 -3.64
CA MET A 49 3.54 -6.76 -3.38
C MET A 49 2.14 -6.89 -2.80
N LEU A 50 1.77 -5.94 -1.93
CA LEU A 50 0.42 -5.83 -1.39
C LEU A 50 -0.50 -5.12 -2.40
N VAL A 51 -0.80 -5.81 -3.51
CA VAL A 51 -1.68 -5.30 -4.56
C VAL A 51 -2.72 -6.35 -4.94
N THR A 52 -3.86 -5.91 -5.48
CA THR A 52 -4.87 -6.80 -6.03
C THR A 52 -4.58 -7.18 -7.48
N ASN A 53 -5.20 -8.27 -7.92
CA ASN A 53 -5.19 -8.67 -9.33
C ASN A 53 -5.76 -7.58 -10.25
N SER A 54 -6.71 -6.77 -9.75
CA SER A 54 -7.28 -5.65 -10.51
C SER A 54 -6.22 -4.61 -10.83
N PHE A 55 -5.35 -4.28 -9.88
CA PHE A 55 -4.24 -3.36 -10.12
C PHE A 55 -3.20 -3.97 -11.06
N GLN A 56 -2.87 -5.25 -10.91
CA GLN A 56 -1.95 -5.96 -11.81
C GLN A 56 -2.45 -5.96 -13.27
N ASP A 57 -3.74 -6.22 -13.48
CA ASP A 57 -4.36 -6.19 -14.80
C ASP A 57 -4.34 -4.77 -15.37
N PHE A 58 -4.64 -3.77 -14.56
CA PHE A 58 -4.57 -2.36 -14.94
C PHE A 58 -3.15 -1.95 -15.34
N TYR A 59 -2.15 -2.28 -14.52
CA TYR A 59 -0.75 -2.01 -14.80
C TYR A 59 -0.33 -2.65 -16.13
N THR A 60 -0.65 -3.93 -16.32
CA THR A 60 -0.30 -4.66 -17.55
C THR A 60 -0.93 -4.04 -18.78
N LYS A 61 -2.20 -3.59 -18.68
CA LYS A 61 -2.86 -2.86 -19.76
C LYS A 61 -2.13 -1.56 -20.07
N VAL A 62 -1.90 -0.69 -19.08
CA VAL A 62 -1.18 0.59 -19.29
C VAL A 62 0.20 0.40 -19.93
N GLN A 63 0.90 -0.70 -19.63
CA GLN A 63 2.20 -0.97 -20.25
C GLN A 63 2.13 -1.32 -21.74
N LEU A 64 1.00 -1.83 -22.24
CA LEU A 64 0.88 -2.44 -23.57
C LEU A 64 -0.18 -1.79 -24.49
N SER A 65 -1.17 -1.10 -23.94
CA SER A 65 -2.29 -0.52 -24.68
C SER A 65 -2.10 0.97 -24.97
N ASP A 66 -3.05 1.56 -25.69
CA ASP A 66 -3.01 2.98 -26.03
C ASP A 66 -3.07 3.87 -24.78
N LEU A 67 -2.00 4.64 -24.54
CA LEU A 67 -1.88 5.54 -23.41
C LEU A 67 -2.89 6.70 -23.45
N CYS A 68 -3.36 7.05 -24.64
CA CYS A 68 -4.35 8.11 -24.84
C CYS A 68 -5.67 7.83 -24.12
N GLU A 69 -6.00 6.55 -23.90
CA GLU A 69 -7.24 6.14 -23.23
C GLU A 69 -7.24 6.45 -21.73
N TYR A 70 -6.06 6.45 -21.12
CA TYR A 70 -5.83 6.60 -19.68
C TYR A 70 -5.61 8.05 -19.24
N LEU A 71 -5.67 8.99 -20.17
CA LEU A 71 -5.57 10.41 -19.85
C LEU A 71 -6.82 10.88 -19.09
N PRO A 72 -6.66 11.79 -18.10
CA PRO A 72 -7.77 12.45 -17.43
C PRO A 72 -8.71 13.14 -18.43
N VAL A 73 -10.00 13.20 -18.11
CA VAL A 73 -11.07 13.65 -19.03
C VAL A 73 -10.82 15.07 -19.55
N ASP A 74 -10.32 15.96 -18.70
CA ASP A 74 -9.97 17.34 -19.00
C ASP A 74 -8.84 17.47 -20.04
N ILE A 75 -7.90 16.53 -20.03
CA ILE A 75 -6.77 16.49 -20.97
C ILE A 75 -7.14 15.73 -22.24
N LYS A 76 -8.00 14.71 -22.12
CA LYS A 76 -8.40 13.80 -23.21
C LYS A 76 -8.95 14.55 -24.43
N ILE A 77 -9.72 15.62 -24.19
CA ILE A 77 -10.28 16.47 -25.25
C ILE A 77 -9.19 17.17 -26.07
N ARG A 78 -8.14 17.68 -25.41
CA ARG A 78 -6.99 18.31 -26.09
C ARG A 78 -6.05 17.27 -26.68
N ALA A 79 -5.95 16.11 -26.04
CA ALA A 79 -5.11 15.02 -26.48
C ALA A 79 -5.65 14.33 -27.73
N GLU A 80 -6.96 14.36 -28.02
CA GLU A 80 -7.54 13.67 -29.18
C GLU A 80 -6.86 14.02 -30.52
N GLN A 81 -6.44 15.28 -30.69
CA GLN A 81 -5.74 15.74 -31.89
C GLN A 81 -4.22 15.51 -31.84
N LEU A 82 -3.65 15.50 -30.63
CA LEU A 82 -2.20 15.50 -30.41
C LEU A 82 -1.65 14.07 -30.21
N CYS A 83 -2.36 13.21 -29.51
CA CYS A 83 -1.97 11.86 -29.19
C CYS A 83 -1.64 10.97 -30.42
N PRO A 84 -2.33 11.07 -31.58
CA PRO A 84 -1.94 10.30 -32.77
C PRO A 84 -0.68 10.83 -33.48
N THR A 85 -0.12 11.97 -33.08
CA THR A 85 1.05 12.59 -33.76
C THR A 85 2.25 12.80 -32.83
N ILE A 86 2.01 12.85 -31.52
CA ILE A 86 3.04 13.03 -30.49
C ILE A 86 3.98 11.83 -30.43
N MET A 87 5.27 12.10 -30.17
CA MET A 87 6.29 11.09 -29.87
C MET A 87 6.41 9.96 -30.90
N ASN A 88 6.23 10.31 -32.17
CA ASN A 88 6.26 9.35 -33.29
C ASN A 88 5.26 8.18 -33.09
N GLN A 89 4.06 8.48 -32.58
CA GLN A 89 2.96 7.51 -32.39
C GLN A 89 3.20 6.45 -31.30
N ASN A 90 4.32 6.52 -30.57
CA ASN A 90 4.65 5.54 -29.54
C ASN A 90 3.69 5.52 -28.35
N MET A 91 2.87 6.57 -28.18
CA MET A 91 1.79 6.61 -27.19
C MET A 91 0.77 5.47 -27.37
N ARG A 92 0.60 4.96 -28.60
CA ARG A 92 -0.32 3.85 -28.91
C ARG A 92 0.21 2.47 -28.51
N HIS A 93 1.50 2.38 -28.20
CA HIS A 93 2.20 1.12 -27.94
C HIS A 93 2.44 0.86 -26.43
N GLY A 94 1.84 1.68 -25.57
CA GLY A 94 1.92 1.54 -24.12
C GLY A 94 3.12 2.22 -23.48
N LEU A 95 3.10 2.25 -22.14
CA LEU A 95 4.05 3.01 -21.33
C LEU A 95 5.48 2.50 -21.49
N LYS A 96 5.68 1.19 -21.57
CA LYS A 96 7.01 0.59 -21.72
C LYS A 96 7.67 1.02 -23.03
N ALA A 97 6.96 0.90 -24.14
CA ALA A 97 7.45 1.30 -25.45
C ALA A 97 7.78 2.81 -25.50
N MET A 98 6.91 3.63 -24.92
CA MET A 98 7.09 5.07 -24.84
C MET A 98 8.31 5.46 -23.99
N LEU A 99 8.52 4.83 -22.82
CA LEU A 99 9.69 5.10 -21.99
C LEU A 99 11.00 4.66 -22.66
N ILE A 100 10.99 3.54 -23.39
CA ILE A 100 12.14 3.08 -24.20
C ILE A 100 12.44 4.09 -25.31
N TYR A 101 11.40 4.61 -25.99
CA TYR A 101 11.59 5.66 -27.00
C TYR A 101 12.22 6.92 -26.40
N ILE A 102 11.74 7.39 -25.25
CA ILE A 102 12.33 8.54 -24.53
C ILE A 102 13.78 8.27 -24.20
N GLN A 103 14.08 7.09 -23.64
CA GLN A 103 15.44 6.70 -23.30
C GLN A 103 16.36 6.80 -24.52
N ASN A 104 15.99 6.14 -25.62
CA ASN A 104 16.79 6.11 -26.85
C ASN A 104 17.00 7.52 -27.41
N LEU A 105 15.97 8.36 -27.36
CA LEU A 105 16.02 9.73 -27.86
C LEU A 105 17.00 10.58 -27.05
N ILE A 106 16.92 10.52 -25.71
CA ILE A 106 17.82 11.25 -24.82
C ILE A 106 19.26 10.72 -24.93
N GLU A 107 19.47 9.39 -25.00
CA GLU A 107 20.79 8.80 -25.17
C GLU A 107 21.46 9.21 -26.49
N THR A 108 20.67 9.27 -27.56
CA THR A 108 21.14 9.70 -28.88
C THR A 108 21.56 11.18 -28.85
N ASP A 109 20.75 12.05 -28.25
CA ASP A 109 21.07 13.48 -28.10
C ASP A 109 22.32 13.72 -27.24
N VAL A 110 22.49 12.94 -26.16
CA VAL A 110 23.72 12.95 -25.35
C VAL A 110 24.92 12.56 -26.21
N ALA A 111 24.85 11.43 -26.91
CA ALA A 111 25.95 10.89 -27.69
C ALA A 111 26.39 11.81 -28.84
N ILE A 112 25.46 12.52 -29.47
CA ILE A 112 25.76 13.39 -30.62
C ILE A 112 26.39 14.70 -30.17
N ASN A 113 25.82 15.38 -29.17
CA ASN A 113 26.21 16.77 -28.91
C ASN A 113 26.05 17.24 -27.46
N ASN A 114 25.80 16.36 -26.49
CA ASN A 114 25.58 16.73 -25.09
C ASN A 114 24.57 17.88 -24.91
N PHE A 115 23.46 17.85 -25.67
CA PHE A 115 22.40 18.88 -25.65
C PHE A 115 22.85 20.30 -26.01
N THR A 116 23.89 20.46 -26.82
CA THR A 116 24.35 21.80 -27.25
C THR A 116 23.53 22.40 -28.39
N TYR A 117 22.87 21.57 -29.20
CA TYR A 117 21.92 21.99 -30.23
C TYR A 117 20.90 20.89 -30.48
N ARG A 118 19.78 21.20 -31.15
CA ARG A 118 18.79 20.17 -31.51
C ARG A 118 19.21 19.47 -32.81
N ALA A 119 19.45 18.17 -32.77
CA ALA A 119 19.84 17.41 -33.96
C ALA A 119 18.64 17.15 -34.90
N ILE A 120 17.45 16.95 -34.33
CA ILE A 120 16.21 16.67 -35.08
C ILE A 120 15.06 17.53 -34.52
N PRO A 121 14.34 18.31 -35.34
CA PRO A 121 13.14 19.02 -34.90
C PRO A 121 11.99 18.03 -34.72
N THR A 122 11.78 17.60 -33.49
CA THR A 122 10.66 16.77 -33.06
C THR A 122 9.53 17.66 -32.54
N GLN A 123 8.31 17.48 -33.07
CA GLN A 123 7.15 18.27 -32.66
C GLN A 123 6.51 17.70 -31.40
N ASN A 124 6.04 18.59 -30.53
CA ASN A 124 5.17 18.30 -29.39
C ASN A 124 5.72 17.30 -28.34
N GLU A 125 7.05 17.25 -28.16
CA GLU A 125 7.68 16.37 -27.17
C GLU A 125 7.40 16.79 -25.73
N LEU A 126 7.25 18.09 -25.48
CA LEU A 126 6.95 18.59 -24.14
C LEU A 126 5.53 18.21 -23.72
N GLU A 127 4.59 18.35 -24.64
CA GLU A 127 3.20 17.94 -24.51
C GLU A 127 3.10 16.42 -24.33
N GLY A 128 3.89 15.65 -25.09
CA GLY A 128 3.97 14.20 -24.90
C GLY A 128 4.52 13.80 -23.53
N ALA A 129 5.59 14.45 -23.08
CA ALA A 129 6.14 14.23 -21.75
C ALA A 129 5.13 14.58 -20.64
N PHE A 130 4.36 15.66 -20.83
CA PHE A 130 3.28 16.05 -19.93
C PHE A 130 2.17 14.98 -19.89
N MET A 131 1.69 14.53 -21.05
CA MET A 131 0.67 13.46 -21.12
C MET A 131 1.12 12.17 -20.44
N ILE A 132 2.38 11.78 -20.63
CA ILE A 132 2.94 10.59 -19.96
C ILE A 132 2.98 10.78 -18.44
N SER A 133 3.35 11.97 -17.97
CA SER A 133 3.32 12.29 -16.53
C SER A 133 1.92 12.11 -15.96
N GLU A 134 0.89 12.51 -16.69
CA GLU A 134 -0.50 12.36 -16.27
C GLU A 134 -0.96 10.90 -16.25
N VAL A 135 -0.55 10.10 -17.24
CA VAL A 135 -0.78 8.64 -17.21
C VAL A 135 -0.10 8.01 -15.98
N ILE A 136 1.12 8.41 -15.65
CA ILE A 136 1.84 7.93 -14.45
C ILE A 136 1.11 8.37 -13.18
N ASN A 137 0.57 9.60 -13.14
CA ASN A 137 -0.24 10.07 -12.01
C ASN A 137 -1.50 9.22 -11.82
N VAL A 138 -2.21 8.89 -12.91
CA VAL A 138 -3.37 7.98 -12.88
C VAL A 138 -2.95 6.60 -12.37
N MET A 139 -1.81 6.08 -12.83
CA MET A 139 -1.28 4.80 -12.35
C MET A 139 -0.99 4.81 -10.85
N ASN A 140 -0.34 5.87 -10.36
CA ASN A 140 -0.04 6.06 -8.94
C ASN A 140 -1.31 6.20 -8.09
N SER A 141 -2.32 6.91 -8.59
CA SER A 141 -3.61 7.05 -7.90
C SER A 141 -4.32 5.71 -7.78
N ASN A 142 -4.32 4.89 -8.84
CA ASN A 142 -4.90 3.54 -8.79
C ASN A 142 -4.13 2.63 -7.83
N PHE A 143 -2.80 2.70 -7.81
CA PHE A 143 -1.98 1.98 -6.85
C PHE A 143 -2.30 2.36 -5.40
N TYR A 144 -2.41 3.67 -5.12
CA TYR A 144 -2.74 4.16 -3.79
C TYR A 144 -4.13 3.72 -3.32
N ASN A 145 -5.13 3.81 -4.20
CA ASN A 145 -6.49 3.36 -3.91
C ASN A 145 -6.54 1.84 -3.66
N ASP A 146 -5.77 1.07 -4.42
CA ASP A 146 -5.66 -0.37 -4.25
C ASP A 146 -5.01 -0.73 -2.90
N LEU A 147 -3.96 -0.01 -2.52
CA LEU A 147 -3.29 -0.19 -1.24
C LEU A 147 -4.22 0.14 -0.05
N ILE A 148 -5.01 1.21 -0.16
CA ILE A 148 -6.07 1.52 0.82
C ILE A 148 -7.08 0.37 0.90
N TYR A 149 -7.50 -0.17 -0.24
CA TYR A 149 -8.48 -1.25 -0.28
C TYR A 149 -7.97 -2.53 0.38
N VAL A 150 -6.74 -2.95 0.04
CA VAL A 150 -6.09 -4.14 0.61
C VAL A 150 -5.91 -3.98 2.12
N THR A 151 -5.40 -2.82 2.56
CA THR A 151 -5.18 -2.56 3.99
C THR A 151 -6.50 -2.52 4.77
N THR A 152 -7.54 -1.89 4.22
CA THR A 152 -8.87 -1.87 4.84
C THR A 152 -9.44 -3.28 4.99
N LYS A 153 -9.31 -4.12 3.96
CA LYS A 153 -9.73 -5.53 4.02
C LYS A 153 -8.99 -6.32 5.09
N LEU A 154 -7.67 -6.15 5.21
CA LEU A 154 -6.88 -6.83 6.24
C LEU A 154 -7.30 -6.37 7.64
N VAL A 155 -7.54 -5.08 7.83
CA VAL A 155 -8.05 -4.53 9.10
C VAL A 155 -9.42 -5.13 9.44
N ASP A 156 -10.32 -5.25 8.46
CA ASP A 156 -11.65 -5.83 8.69
C ASP A 156 -11.60 -7.33 8.99
N GLN A 157 -10.71 -8.09 8.33
CA GLN A 157 -10.44 -9.48 8.68
C GLN A 157 -9.91 -9.61 10.12
N GLN A 158 -8.99 -8.73 10.51
CA GLN A 158 -8.46 -8.72 11.88
C GLN A 158 -9.55 -8.40 12.92
N LYS A 159 -10.47 -7.47 12.62
CA LYS A 159 -11.63 -7.21 13.48
C LYS A 159 -12.50 -8.46 13.65
N ILE A 160 -12.77 -9.19 12.57
CA ILE A 160 -13.56 -10.44 12.63
C ILE A 160 -12.86 -11.49 13.51
N PHE A 161 -11.55 -11.70 13.31
CA PHE A 161 -10.78 -12.63 14.14
C PHE A 161 -10.78 -12.24 15.62
N ASN A 162 -10.66 -10.94 15.93
CA ASN A 162 -10.72 -10.45 17.31
C ASN A 162 -12.10 -10.70 17.96
N ILE A 163 -13.19 -10.52 17.20
CA ILE A 163 -14.54 -10.83 17.70
C ILE A 163 -14.68 -12.33 17.99
N ILE A 164 -14.25 -13.18 17.07
CA ILE A 164 -14.29 -14.65 17.26
C ILE A 164 -13.46 -15.06 18.47
N TYR A 165 -12.25 -14.50 18.61
CA TYR A 165 -11.37 -14.77 19.75
C TYR A 165 -12.03 -14.39 21.08
N LEU A 166 -12.65 -13.19 21.16
CA LEU A 166 -13.38 -12.75 22.35
C LEU A 166 -14.55 -13.68 22.71
N VAL A 167 -15.31 -14.16 21.72
CA VAL A 167 -16.41 -15.10 21.94
C VAL A 167 -15.89 -16.42 22.52
N ILE A 168 -14.80 -16.97 21.97
CA ILE A 168 -14.19 -18.20 22.49
C ILE A 168 -13.72 -18.00 23.94
N LEU A 169 -13.08 -16.86 24.23
CA LEU A 169 -12.59 -16.54 25.57
C LEU A 169 -13.73 -16.43 26.58
N PHE A 170 -14.87 -15.84 26.17
CA PHE A 170 -16.07 -15.78 26.99
C PHE A 170 -16.67 -17.16 27.28
N ILE A 171 -16.69 -18.06 26.29
CA ILE A 171 -17.15 -19.45 26.48
C ILE A 171 -16.26 -20.19 27.49
N VAL A 172 -14.94 -20.08 27.34
CA VAL A 172 -13.98 -20.70 28.28
C VAL A 172 -14.18 -20.17 29.69
N PHE A 173 -14.35 -18.85 29.84
CA PHE A 173 -14.62 -18.23 31.13
C PHE A 173 -15.93 -18.74 31.75
N PHE A 174 -16.98 -18.91 30.95
CA PHE A 174 -18.27 -19.44 31.41
C PHE A 174 -18.16 -20.90 31.89
N ILE A 175 -17.37 -21.73 31.20
CA ILE A 175 -17.10 -23.11 31.62
C ILE A 175 -16.38 -23.12 32.95
N ILE A 176 -15.32 -22.32 33.10
CA ILE A 176 -14.56 -22.23 34.37
C ILE A 176 -15.47 -21.81 35.52
N ILE A 177 -16.29 -20.76 35.35
CA ILE A 177 -17.25 -20.33 36.39
C ILE A 177 -18.22 -21.45 36.75
N THR A 178 -18.72 -22.19 35.76
CA THR A 178 -19.69 -23.25 35.98
C THR A 178 -19.08 -24.40 36.80
N GLU A 179 -17.87 -24.83 36.44
CA GLU A 179 -17.12 -25.85 37.16
C GLU A 179 -16.78 -25.42 38.59
N VAL A 180 -16.31 -24.18 38.78
CA VAL A 180 -16.01 -23.62 40.10
C VAL A 180 -17.28 -23.54 40.95
N LYS A 181 -18.39 -23.08 40.39
CA LYS A 181 -19.68 -23.02 41.10
C LYS A 181 -20.15 -24.41 41.51
N ASN A 182 -20.09 -25.40 40.62
CA ASN A 182 -20.48 -26.77 40.93
C ASN A 182 -19.62 -27.34 42.06
N LYS A 183 -18.31 -27.11 42.02
CA LYS A 183 -17.38 -27.57 43.05
C LYS A 183 -17.63 -26.89 44.41
N ILE A 184 -17.93 -25.60 44.42
CA ILE A 184 -18.33 -24.89 45.65
C ILE A 184 -19.64 -25.46 46.19
N TYR A 185 -20.63 -25.69 45.33
CA TYR A 185 -21.93 -26.23 45.74
C TYR A 185 -21.81 -27.64 46.33
N GLU A 186 -21.01 -28.52 45.73
CA GLU A 186 -20.72 -29.84 46.26
C GLU A 186 -20.04 -29.76 47.63
N ASN A 187 -19.01 -28.92 47.76
CA ASN A 187 -18.32 -28.70 49.04
C ASN A 187 -19.30 -28.19 50.12
N SER A 188 -20.14 -27.20 49.80
CA SER A 188 -21.14 -26.69 50.74
C SER A 188 -22.17 -27.76 51.14
N LYS A 189 -22.61 -28.61 50.20
CA LYS A 189 -23.56 -29.69 50.49
C LYS A 189 -22.95 -30.75 51.41
N ILE A 190 -21.68 -31.10 51.20
CA ILE A 190 -20.94 -32.02 52.07
C ILE A 190 -20.82 -31.44 53.48
N ILE A 191 -20.48 -30.16 53.62
CA ILE A 191 -20.41 -29.47 54.91
C ILE A 191 -21.77 -29.52 55.62
N ILE A 192 -22.86 -29.16 54.94
CA ILE A 192 -24.21 -29.21 55.52
C ILE A 192 -24.55 -30.63 55.97
N HIS A 193 -24.29 -31.65 55.14
CA HIS A 193 -24.59 -33.03 55.49
C HIS A 193 -23.77 -33.52 56.69
N PHE A 194 -22.49 -33.13 56.76
CA PHE A 194 -21.62 -33.42 57.90
C PHE A 194 -22.19 -32.84 59.22
N VAL A 195 -22.69 -31.61 59.19
CA VAL A 195 -23.34 -30.96 60.36
C VAL A 195 -24.56 -31.76 60.84
N TYR A 196 -25.37 -32.29 59.91
CA TYR A 196 -26.58 -33.05 60.26
C TYR A 196 -26.32 -34.46 60.81
N VAL A 197 -25.15 -35.04 60.56
CA VAL A 197 -24.79 -36.40 61.02
C VAL A 197 -24.17 -36.38 62.42
N ILE A 198 -23.74 -35.22 62.91
CA ILE A 198 -23.13 -35.09 64.23
C ILE A 198 -24.20 -35.15 65.33
N PRO A 199 -24.02 -35.97 66.37
CA PRO A 199 -24.98 -36.08 67.46
C PRO A 199 -25.18 -34.73 68.16
N SER A 200 -26.43 -34.40 68.47
CA SER A 200 -26.83 -33.10 69.01
C SER A 200 -26.10 -32.72 70.30
N GLN A 201 -25.69 -33.71 71.11
CA GLN A 201 -24.94 -33.47 72.34
C GLN A 201 -23.59 -32.78 72.10
N THR A 202 -22.81 -33.19 71.09
CA THR A 202 -21.52 -32.58 70.75
C THR A 202 -21.66 -31.20 70.09
N LEU A 203 -22.82 -30.92 69.48
CA LEU A 203 -23.06 -29.66 68.76
C LEU A 203 -23.32 -28.47 69.71
N PHE A 204 -23.82 -28.74 70.92
CA PHE A 204 -24.18 -27.72 71.92
C PHE A 204 -23.25 -27.67 73.14
N THR A 205 -22.29 -28.61 73.27
CA THR A 205 -21.42 -28.69 74.46
C THR A 205 -19.95 -28.37 74.18
N ASP A 206 -19.54 -28.29 72.91
CA ASP A 206 -18.16 -28.00 72.53
C ASP A 206 -18.04 -26.65 71.80
N ASP A 207 -17.74 -25.60 72.56
CA ASP A 207 -17.55 -24.22 72.07
C ASP A 207 -16.46 -24.13 70.98
N THR A 208 -15.46 -25.03 70.99
CA THR A 208 -14.42 -25.04 69.96
C THR A 208 -14.95 -25.57 68.63
N PHE A 209 -15.87 -26.54 68.68
CA PHE A 209 -16.52 -27.06 67.50
C PHE A 209 -17.44 -26.02 66.85
N GLU A 210 -18.29 -25.32 67.63
CA GLU A 210 -19.17 -24.26 67.13
C GLU A 210 -18.38 -23.14 66.41
N ARG A 211 -17.26 -22.71 67.00
CA ARG A 211 -16.42 -21.62 66.47
C ARG A 211 -15.74 -22.01 65.15
N THR A 212 -15.34 -23.27 65.01
CA THR A 212 -14.74 -23.82 63.78
C THR A 212 -15.79 -24.00 62.68
N LEU A 213 -17.03 -24.31 63.06
CA LEU A 213 -18.14 -24.47 62.14
C LEU A 213 -18.63 -23.12 61.57
N ARG A 214 -18.69 -22.08 62.42
CA ARG A 214 -18.96 -20.70 61.97
C ARG A 214 -17.91 -20.15 61.01
N THR A 215 -16.65 -20.54 61.18
CA THR A 215 -15.57 -20.11 60.28
C THR A 215 -15.59 -20.87 58.95
N LEU A 216 -16.05 -22.12 58.92
CA LEU A 216 -16.28 -22.91 57.70
C LEU A 216 -17.51 -22.47 56.89
N ILE A 217 -18.56 -21.96 57.54
CA ILE A 217 -19.80 -21.52 56.86
C ILE A 217 -19.69 -20.08 56.32
N ASN A 218 -18.89 -19.21 56.95
CA ASN A 218 -18.72 -17.80 56.54
C ASN A 218 -17.58 -17.58 55.53
N PHE A 219 -17.08 -18.63 54.88
CA PHE A 219 -16.05 -18.56 53.83
C PHE A 219 -16.61 -18.94 52.46
#